data_AF-A0A2D4S2Z7-F1
#
_entry.id   AF-A0A2D4S2Z7-F1
#
_cell.length_a   1.000
_cell.length_b   1.000
_cell.length_c   1.000
_cell.angle_alpha   90.00
_cell.angle_beta   90.00
_cell.angle_gamma   90.00
#
_symmetry.space_group_name_H-M   'P 1'
#
loop_
_entity.id
_entity.type
_entity.pdbx_description
1 polymer ?
#
loop_
_entity_poly.entity_id
_entity_poly.type
_entity_poly.pdbx_seq_one_letter_code
_entity_poly.pdbx_strand_id
1 'polypeptide(L)'
;MKIDRGSNDNGECYCFSFKNRKVSRSGTAQIIEQLEGTEITHYPRWSDSDVFCTFTFRDIEFEAYEMWGDSDEYTISAHKPDLEELEIIAKHFEASAPIKGGDFAHNLYFLVNWAIFSWVIIGIGYAIWTGFEWIFS
;
A
#
# COMPACT_ATOMS: atom_id res chain seq x y z
N MET A 1 12.34 6.16 -7.16
CA MET A 1 11.22 6.56 -8.07
C MET A 1 11.28 8.04 -8.42
N LYS A 2 10.47 8.57 -9.37
CA LYS A 2 10.37 10.03 -9.55
C LYS A 2 9.43 10.60 -8.49
N ILE A 3 9.87 11.64 -7.81
CA ILE A 3 9.07 12.42 -6.86
C ILE A 3 8.94 13.86 -7.37
N ASP A 4 7.90 14.56 -6.92
CA ASP A 4 7.67 15.97 -7.18
C ASP A 4 7.63 16.69 -5.81
N ARG A 5 8.51 17.68 -5.60
CA ARG A 5 8.62 18.41 -4.32
C ARG A 5 7.62 19.58 -4.29
N GLY A 6 6.92 19.74 -3.19
CA GLY A 6 6.02 20.86 -2.94
C GLY A 6 6.69 21.92 -2.07
N SER A 7 6.78 23.14 -2.60
CA SER A 7 7.29 24.32 -1.89
C SER A 7 6.19 25.34 -1.62
N ASN A 8 6.29 26.07 -0.51
CA ASN A 8 5.40 27.19 -0.23
C ASN A 8 5.80 28.46 -1.02
N ASP A 9 5.07 29.56 -0.83
CA ASP A 9 5.35 30.85 -1.48
C ASP A 9 6.72 31.44 -1.14
N ASN A 10 7.34 30.99 -0.04
CA ASN A 10 8.68 31.38 0.38
C ASN A 10 9.77 30.45 -0.19
N GLY A 11 9.41 29.41 -0.96
CA GLY A 11 10.34 28.44 -1.53
C GLY A 11 10.70 27.28 -0.60
N GLU A 12 10.15 27.25 0.62
CA GLU A 12 10.45 26.21 1.62
C GLU A 12 9.72 24.91 1.26
N CYS A 13 10.45 23.79 1.22
CA CYS A 13 9.88 22.47 0.96
C CYS A 13 9.08 22.00 2.18
N TYR A 14 7.82 21.61 1.99
CA TYR A 14 6.95 21.15 3.08
C TYR A 14 6.33 19.77 2.82
N CYS A 15 6.35 19.30 1.57
CA CYS A 15 5.91 17.97 1.19
C CYS A 15 6.61 17.48 -0.07
N PHE A 16 6.48 16.20 -0.36
CA PHE A 16 6.75 15.67 -1.69
C PHE A 16 5.71 14.61 -2.05
N SER A 17 5.47 14.47 -3.35
CA SER A 17 4.47 13.57 -3.91
C SER A 17 5.08 12.60 -4.90
N PHE A 18 4.44 11.45 -5.08
CA PHE A 18 4.86 10.40 -6.01
C PHE A 18 3.67 9.61 -6.55
N LYS A 19 3.81 9.06 -7.76
CA LYS A 19 2.72 8.36 -8.44
C LYS A 19 2.29 7.08 -7.69
N ASN A 20 1.03 6.99 -7.31
CA ASN A 20 0.44 5.84 -6.62
C ASN A 20 0.23 4.61 -7.53
N ARG A 21 0.32 4.76 -8.86
CA ARG A 21 0.17 3.64 -9.81
C ARG A 21 1.23 2.55 -9.65
N LYS A 22 2.41 2.90 -9.13
CA LYS A 22 3.55 1.97 -8.98
C LYS A 22 3.81 1.56 -7.53
N VAL A 23 3.29 2.31 -6.57
CA VAL A 23 3.52 2.10 -5.14
C VAL A 23 2.17 2.09 -4.44
N SER A 24 1.85 1.01 -3.74
CA SER A 24 0.62 0.91 -2.93
C SER A 24 0.79 1.57 -1.57
N ARG A 25 -0.31 1.86 -0.84
CA ARG A 25 -0.26 2.32 0.56
C ARG A 25 0.63 1.45 1.47
N SER A 26 0.48 0.12 1.42
CA SER A 26 1.34 -0.80 2.20
C SER A 26 2.80 -0.77 1.74
N GLY A 27 3.02 -0.63 0.44
CA GLY A 27 4.35 -0.48 -0.15
C GLY A 27 5.04 0.83 0.27
N THR A 28 4.29 1.92 0.40
CA THR A 28 4.79 3.18 0.97
C THR A 28 5.30 2.97 2.39
N ALA A 29 4.50 2.31 3.24
CA ALA A 29 4.92 1.98 4.60
C ALA A 29 6.18 1.08 4.64
N GLN A 30 6.28 0.10 3.74
CA GLN A 30 7.47 -0.75 3.65
C GLN A 30 8.73 0.02 3.20
N ILE A 31 8.59 0.98 2.28
CA ILE A 31 9.71 1.84 1.89
C ILE A 31 10.16 2.71 3.08
N ILE A 32 9.20 3.27 3.83
CA ILE A 32 9.47 4.05 5.05
C ILE A 32 10.20 3.20 6.09
N GLU A 33 9.76 1.96 6.32
CA GLU A 33 10.37 1.03 7.29
C GLU A 33 11.81 0.66 6.95
N GLN A 34 12.21 0.75 5.67
CA GLN A 34 13.59 0.52 5.24
C GLN A 34 14.54 1.68 5.56
N LEU A 35 14.02 2.85 5.93
CA LEU A 35 14.82 3.99 6.35
C LEU A 35 15.22 3.82 7.82
N GLU A 36 16.53 3.66 8.07
CA GLU A 36 17.06 3.47 9.42
C GLU A 36 16.69 4.64 10.35
N GLY A 37 16.20 4.33 11.56
CA GLY A 37 15.78 5.32 12.54
C GLY A 37 14.34 5.82 12.37
N THR A 38 13.55 5.12 11.57
CA THR A 38 12.12 5.39 11.38
C THR A 38 11.28 4.47 12.26
N GLU A 39 10.25 5.02 12.90
CA GLU A 39 9.24 4.27 13.66
C GLU A 39 7.84 4.56 13.11
N ILE A 40 7.18 3.54 12.57
CA ILE A 40 5.81 3.66 12.05
C ILE A 40 4.83 3.64 13.21
N THR A 41 4.10 4.73 13.39
CA THR A 41 3.10 4.87 14.47
C THR A 41 1.70 4.41 14.02
N HIS A 42 1.40 4.50 12.72
CA HIS A 42 0.17 3.97 12.13
C HIS A 42 0.45 3.31 10.78
N TYR A 43 0.15 2.02 10.69
CA TYR A 43 0.23 1.28 9.43
C TYR A 43 -1.06 1.41 8.61
N PRO A 44 -0.97 1.35 7.27
CA PRO A 44 -2.13 1.48 6.39
C PRO A 44 -3.19 0.42 6.61
N ARG A 45 -4.44 0.86 6.78
CA ARG A 45 -5.63 0.03 6.83
C ARG A 45 -6.54 0.32 5.65
N TRP A 46 -7.38 -0.65 5.30
CA TRP A 46 -8.35 -0.53 4.20
C TRP A 46 -9.41 0.55 4.44
N SER A 47 -9.68 0.87 5.70
CA SER A 47 -10.66 1.87 6.13
C SER A 47 -10.13 3.29 6.20
N ASP A 48 -8.82 3.49 5.98
CA ASP A 48 -8.22 4.81 6.09
C ASP A 48 -8.58 5.63 4.85
N SER A 49 -9.27 6.75 5.02
CA SER A 49 -9.76 7.55 3.88
C SER A 49 -8.66 8.45 3.31
N ASP A 50 -7.95 9.18 4.16
CA ASP A 50 -7.09 10.30 3.75
C ASP A 50 -5.63 10.05 4.16
N VAL A 51 -5.33 10.07 5.47
CA VAL A 51 -4.02 9.72 6.02
C VAL A 51 -3.98 8.22 6.26
N PHE A 52 -3.12 7.52 5.51
CA PHE A 52 -3.02 6.07 5.59
C PHE A 52 -1.74 5.60 6.28
N CYS A 53 -0.77 6.47 6.53
CA CYS A 53 0.43 6.10 7.28
C CYS A 53 0.92 7.28 8.09
N THR A 54 1.26 7.05 9.36
CA THR A 54 1.97 8.03 10.18
C THR A 54 3.24 7.39 10.72
N PHE A 55 4.30 8.16 10.80
CA PHE A 55 5.60 7.67 11.26
C PHE A 55 6.43 8.80 11.86
N THR A 56 7.40 8.43 12.68
CA THR A 56 8.38 9.35 13.24
C THR A 56 9.77 9.04 12.69
N PHE A 57 10.52 10.10 12.39
CA PHE A 57 11.91 10.00 11.97
C PHE A 57 12.67 11.14 12.66
N ARG A 58 13.67 10.77 13.48
CA ARG A 58 14.43 11.73 14.31
C ARG A 58 13.55 12.65 15.16
N ASP A 59 12.60 12.06 15.89
CA ASP A 59 11.65 12.78 16.76
C ASP A 59 10.69 13.75 16.05
N ILE A 60 10.59 13.67 14.72
CA ILE A 60 9.64 14.45 13.92
C ILE A 60 8.59 13.53 13.32
N GLU A 61 7.32 13.92 13.44
CA GLU A 61 6.18 13.19 12.89
C GLU A 61 5.90 13.59 11.44
N PHE A 62 5.66 12.58 10.62
CA PHE A 62 5.33 12.68 9.21
C PHE A 62 4.07 11.88 8.90
N GLU A 63 3.35 12.32 7.88
CA GLU A 63 2.12 11.71 7.43
C GLU A 63 2.21 11.41 5.94
N ALA A 64 1.77 10.21 5.55
CA ALA A 64 1.53 9.84 4.17
C ALA A 64 0.03 9.78 3.90
N TYR A 65 -0.41 10.50 2.87
CA TYR A 65 -1.82 10.65 2.55
C TYR A 65 -2.04 10.73 1.04
N GLU A 66 -3.28 10.51 0.63
CA GLU A 66 -3.73 10.64 -0.75
C GLU A 66 -4.55 11.92 -0.88
N MET A 67 -4.06 12.88 -1.68
CA MET A 67 -4.77 14.14 -1.88
C MET A 67 -6.05 13.90 -2.67
N TRP A 68 -7.19 13.77 -1.98
CA TRP A 68 -8.50 13.50 -2.60
C TRP A 68 -8.59 12.09 -3.19
N GLY A 69 -9.73 11.42 -3.01
CA GLY A 69 -9.89 9.98 -3.30
C GLY A 69 -9.76 9.52 -4.76
N ASP A 70 -9.45 10.42 -5.71
CA ASP A 70 -9.20 10.11 -7.13
C ASP A 70 -7.83 10.65 -7.60
N SER A 71 -6.93 10.94 -6.67
CA SER A 71 -5.56 11.35 -7.01
C SER A 71 -4.75 10.17 -7.54
N ASP A 72 -3.90 10.44 -8.53
CA ASP A 72 -2.89 9.52 -9.05
C ASP A 72 -1.60 9.55 -8.21
N GLU A 73 -1.62 10.21 -7.04
CA GLU A 73 -0.44 10.57 -6.25
C GLU A 73 -0.67 10.39 -4.75
N TYR A 74 0.38 9.88 -4.10
CA TYR A 74 0.53 9.93 -2.64
C TYR A 74 1.50 11.05 -2.29
N THR A 75 1.26 11.66 -1.14
CA THR A 75 2.04 12.77 -0.61
C THR A 75 2.55 12.43 0.77
N ILE A 76 3.81 12.76 1.03
CA ILE A 76 4.40 12.75 2.38
C ILE A 76 4.63 14.20 2.79
N SER A 77 4.08 14.58 3.94
CA SER A 77 4.24 15.91 4.52
C SER A 77 4.71 15.85 5.95
N ALA A 78 5.36 16.93 6.37
CA ALA A 78 5.64 17.21 7.76
C ALA A 78 4.75 18.36 8.25
N HIS A 79 4.49 18.40 9.56
CA HIS A 79 3.77 19.52 10.19
C HIS A 79 4.56 20.84 10.17
N LYS A 80 5.87 20.79 9.90
CA LYS A 80 6.76 21.96 9.83
C LYS A 80 7.43 22.03 8.45
N PRO A 81 7.52 23.22 7.83
CA PRO A 81 8.25 23.41 6.59
C PRO A 81 9.77 23.38 6.80
N ASP A 82 10.52 23.21 5.71
CA ASP A 82 11.99 23.31 5.61
C ASP A 82 12.76 22.38 6.55
N LEU A 83 12.36 21.11 6.58
CA LEU A 83 13.04 20.08 7.36
C LEU A 83 14.03 19.31 6.50
N GLU A 84 15.28 19.18 6.97
CA GLU A 84 16.30 18.35 6.32
C GLU A 84 15.86 16.88 6.28
N GLU A 85 15.14 16.44 7.30
CA GLU A 85 14.54 15.11 7.40
C GLU A 85 13.62 14.79 6.23
N LEU A 86 12.81 15.75 5.78
CA LEU A 86 11.91 15.56 4.65
C LEU A 86 12.71 15.29 3.36
N GLU A 87 13.84 15.97 3.17
CA GLU A 87 14.72 15.77 2.02
C GLU A 87 15.46 14.42 2.10
N ILE A 88 15.81 13.95 3.29
CA ILE A 88 16.37 12.60 3.49
C ILE A 88 15.35 11.54 3.09
N ILE A 89 14.10 11.66 3.57
CA ILE A 89 13.02 10.74 3.22
C ILE A 89 12.75 10.80 1.71
N ALA A 90 12.69 12.00 1.12
CA ALA A 90 12.51 12.20 -0.31
C ALA A 90 13.58 11.47 -1.14
N LYS A 91 14.86 11.63 -0.80
CA LYS A 91 15.98 10.93 -1.45
C LYS A 91 15.90 9.42 -1.27
N HIS A 92 15.46 8.95 -0.10
CA HIS A 92 15.24 7.52 0.14
C HIS A 92 14.17 6.96 -0.80
N PHE A 93 13.05 7.67 -1.01
CA PHE A 93 12.04 7.30 -1.99
C PHE A 93 12.58 7.35 -3.44
N GLU A 94 13.41 8.34 -3.78
CA GLU A 94 14.06 8.41 -5.09
C GLU A 94 14.96 7.19 -5.35
N ALA A 95 15.71 6.74 -4.34
CA ALA A 95 16.59 5.58 -4.43
C ALA A 95 15.84 4.23 -4.36
N SER A 96 14.67 4.21 -3.71
CA SER A 96 13.91 2.98 -3.49
C SER A 96 13.22 2.46 -4.75
N ALA A 97 13.18 1.14 -4.88
CA ALA A 97 12.36 0.46 -5.87
C ALA A 97 10.87 0.60 -5.48
N PRO A 98 9.97 0.90 -6.43
CA PRO A 98 8.56 1.01 -6.13
C PRO A 98 7.98 -0.34 -5.70
N ILE A 99 7.28 -0.37 -4.56
CA ILE A 99 6.67 -1.59 -4.01
C ILE A 99 5.15 -1.55 -4.19
N LYS A 100 4.62 -2.47 -4.99
CA LYS A 100 3.18 -2.70 -5.12
C LYS A 100 2.75 -3.76 -4.11
N GLY A 101 2.53 -3.35 -2.87
CA GLY A 101 1.99 -4.16 -1.78
C GLY A 101 0.47 -4.34 -1.88
N GLY A 102 -0.04 -5.49 -1.42
CA GLY A 102 -1.47 -5.77 -1.33
C GLY A 102 -2.02 -6.79 -2.33
N ASP A 103 -1.42 -6.91 -3.53
CA ASP A 103 -1.94 -7.85 -4.54
C ASP A 103 -1.62 -9.31 -4.17
N PHE A 104 -0.46 -9.63 -3.60
CA PHE A 104 -0.07 -11.05 -3.44
C PHE A 104 -0.91 -11.81 -2.40
N ALA A 105 -1.07 -11.27 -1.19
CA ALA A 105 -1.83 -11.95 -0.14
C ALA A 105 -3.33 -12.01 -0.46
N HIS A 106 -3.87 -10.97 -1.10
CA HIS A 106 -5.27 -10.93 -1.50
C HIS A 106 -5.54 -11.85 -2.70
N ASN A 107 -4.64 -11.87 -3.71
CA ASN A 107 -4.71 -12.80 -4.83
C ASN A 107 -4.49 -14.26 -4.37
N LEU A 108 -3.63 -14.49 -3.39
CA LEU A 108 -3.42 -15.82 -2.81
C LEU A 108 -4.67 -16.28 -2.05
N TYR A 109 -5.27 -15.41 -1.23
CA TYR A 109 -6.54 -15.72 -0.57
C TYR A 109 -7.64 -16.05 -1.58
N PHE A 110 -7.80 -15.23 -2.62
CA PHE A 110 -8.77 -15.51 -3.69
C PHE A 110 -8.48 -16.80 -4.44
N LEU A 111 -7.21 -17.10 -4.77
CA LEU A 111 -6.82 -18.35 -5.42
C LEU A 111 -7.12 -19.57 -4.56
N VAL A 112 -6.80 -19.51 -3.26
CA VAL A 112 -7.07 -20.61 -2.31
C VAL A 112 -8.58 -20.80 -2.16
N ASN A 113 -9.35 -19.73 -2.00
CA ASN A 113 -10.80 -19.83 -1.86
C ASN A 113 -11.47 -20.35 -3.16
N TRP A 114 -10.99 -19.91 -4.32
CA TRP A 114 -11.46 -20.39 -5.62
C TRP A 114 -11.16 -21.87 -5.81
N ALA A 115 -9.94 -22.32 -5.47
CA ALA A 115 -9.55 -23.72 -5.54
C ALA A 115 -10.44 -24.61 -4.64
N ILE A 116 -10.69 -24.21 -3.39
CA ILE A 116 -11.56 -24.95 -2.46
C ILE A 116 -12.99 -25.04 -3.04
N PHE A 117 -13.52 -23.92 -3.53
CA PHE A 117 -14.88 -23.90 -4.08
C PHE A 117 -15.03 -24.78 -5.32
N SER A 118 -14.05 -24.75 -6.24
CA SER A 118 -14.03 -25.63 -7.42
C SER A 118 -13.98 -27.10 -7.02
N TRP A 119 -13.20 -27.47 -6.01
CA TRP A 119 -13.14 -28.84 -5.51
C TRP A 119 -14.48 -29.32 -4.92
N VAL A 120 -15.17 -28.46 -4.17
CA VAL A 120 -16.50 -28.78 -3.63
C VAL A 120 -17.51 -29.01 -4.75
N ILE A 121 -17.54 -28.15 -5.78
CA ILE A 121 -18.44 -28.32 -6.92
C ILE A 121 -18.15 -29.62 -7.68
N ILE A 122 -16.89 -29.92 -7.95
CA ILE A 122 -16.49 -31.16 -8.64
C ILE A 122 -16.92 -32.39 -7.83
N GLY A 123 -16.70 -32.36 -6.51
CA GLY A 123 -17.11 -33.45 -5.61
C GLY A 123 -18.63 -33.67 -5.61
N ILE A 124 -19.42 -32.60 -5.56
CA ILE A 124 -20.89 -32.68 -5.65
C ILE A 124 -21.33 -33.21 -7.01
N GLY A 125 -20.75 -32.72 -8.10
CA GLY A 125 -21.06 -33.19 -9.46
C GLY A 125 -20.76 -34.68 -9.64
N TYR A 126 -19.63 -35.15 -9.12
CA TYR A 126 -19.25 -36.57 -9.16
C TYR A 126 -20.21 -37.43 -8.32
N ALA A 127 -20.59 -36.98 -7.13
CA ALA A 127 -21.58 -37.67 -6.29
C ALA A 127 -22.96 -37.78 -6.96
N ILE A 128 -23.42 -36.72 -7.63
CA ILE A 128 -24.68 -36.74 -8.40
C ILE A 128 -24.58 -37.71 -9.58
N TRP A 129 -23.47 -37.68 -10.33
CA TRP A 129 -23.25 -38.54 -11.49
C TRP A 129 -23.26 -40.03 -11.10
N THR A 130 -22.46 -40.39 -10.09
CA THR A 130 -22.39 -41.77 -9.58
C THR A 130 -23.73 -42.24 -8.99
N GLY A 131 -24.48 -41.35 -8.33
CA GLY A 131 -25.84 -41.64 -7.87
C GLY A 131 -26.81 -41.89 -9.03
N PHE A 132 -26.71 -41.13 -10.12
CA PHE A 132 -27.49 -41.37 -11.34
C PHE A 132 -27.14 -42.72 -11.96
N GLU A 133 -25.86 -43.02 -12.17
CA GLU A 133 -25.44 -44.33 -12.72
C GLU A 133 -25.94 -45.50 -11.87
N TRP A 134 -25.94 -45.38 -10.54
CA TRP A 134 -26.44 -46.43 -9.65
C TRP A 134 -27.96 -46.63 -9.75
N ILE A 135 -28.75 -45.58 -9.97
CA ILE A 135 -30.21 -45.67 -10.10
C ILE A 135 -30.63 -46.26 -11.44
N PHE A 136 -29.84 -46.03 -12.50
CA PHE A 136 -30.15 -46.46 -13.87
C PHE A 136 -29.40 -47.74 -14.31
N SER A 137 -28.54 -48.30 -13.46
CA SER A 137 -27.92 -49.63 -13.61
C SER A 137 -28.77 -50.72 -12.96
#